data_AF-A0A7J9GAG3-F1
#
_entry.id   AF-A0A7J9GAG3-F1
#
_cell.length_a   1.000
_cell.length_b   1.000
_cell.length_c   1.000
_cell.angle_alpha   90.00
_cell.angle_beta   90.00
_cell.angle_gamma   90.00
#
_symmetry.space_group_name_H-M   'P 1'
#
loop_
_entity.id
_entity.type
_entity.pdbx_description
1 polymer ?
#
loop_
_entity_poly.entity_id
_entity_poly.type
_entity_poly.pdbx_seq_one_letter_code
_entity_poly.pdbx_strand_id
1 'polypeptide(L)'
;MIANKLGYQPDQICDFELQACDTQPSVVAGAEKEFIFSGRLDNLCMLFCSLKALIDATSSDSDPENESGVRMVALFDHEEVGSNSAQGA
;
A
#
# COMPACT_ATOMS: atom_id res chain seq x y z
N MET A 1 2.60 -1.09 26.03
CA MET A 1 3.35 -0.93 24.76
C MET A 1 2.52 -0.17 23.72
N ILE A 2 1.35 -0.67 23.31
CA ILE A 2 0.45 0.04 22.36
C ILE A 2 -0.19 1.27 23.00
N ALA A 3 -0.83 1.12 24.16
CA ALA A 3 -1.47 2.21 24.90
C ALA A 3 -0.51 3.38 25.15
N ASN A 4 0.71 3.09 25.60
CA ASN A 4 1.77 4.09 25.77
C ASN A 4 2.15 4.81 24.46
N LYS A 5 2.22 4.11 23.32
CA LYS A 5 2.50 4.76 22.02
C LYS A 5 1.35 5.67 21.55
N LEU A 6 0.12 5.34 21.91
CA LEU A 6 -1.07 6.11 21.57
C LEU A 6 -1.43 7.18 22.61
N GLY A 7 -0.78 7.19 23.78
CA GLY A 7 -1.05 8.14 24.87
C GLY A 7 -2.31 7.82 25.69
N TYR A 8 -2.79 6.57 25.66
CA TYR A 8 -3.99 6.12 26.37
C TYR A 8 -3.66 5.13 27.49
N GLN A 9 -4.62 4.92 28.39
CA GLN A 9 -4.58 3.83 29.35
C GLN A 9 -4.97 2.49 28.69
N PRO A 10 -4.43 1.35 29.13
CA PRO A 10 -4.69 0.04 28.50
C PRO A 10 -6.16 -0.36 28.46
N ASP A 11 -6.96 0.04 29.46
CA ASP A 11 -8.40 -0.22 29.57
C ASP A 11 -9.24 0.57 28.55
N GLN A 12 -8.65 1.54 27.86
CA GLN A 12 -9.32 2.30 26.79
C GLN A 12 -9.20 1.64 25.41
N ILE A 13 -8.42 0.56 25.28
CA ILE A 13 -8.27 -0.19 24.03
C ILE A 13 -9.32 -1.31 24.02
N CYS A 14 -10.29 -1.22 23.12
CA CYS A 14 -11.34 -2.23 23.00
C CYS A 14 -10.87 -3.49 22.26
N ASP A 15 -10.14 -3.31 21.15
CA ASP A 15 -9.68 -4.40 20.29
C ASP A 15 -8.49 -3.94 19.43
N PHE A 16 -7.79 -4.88 18.80
CA PHE A 16 -6.69 -4.58 17.86
C PHE A 16 -6.48 -5.70 16.84
N GLU A 17 -6.11 -5.32 15.62
CA GLU A 17 -5.56 -6.21 14.61
C GLU A 17 -4.13 -5.76 14.28
N LEU A 18 -3.15 -6.62 14.53
CA LEU A 18 -1.73 -6.29 14.42
C LEU A 18 -0.99 -7.36 13.65
N GLN A 19 -0.11 -6.93 12.76
CA GLN A 19 0.79 -7.80 12.02
C GLN A 19 2.22 -7.58 12.48
N ALA A 20 2.97 -8.67 12.68
CA ALA A 20 4.41 -8.58 12.85
C ALA A 20 5.05 -8.15 11.52
N CYS A 21 5.99 -7.22 11.58
CA CYS A 21 6.75 -6.80 10.42
C CYS A 21 8.24 -6.77 10.73
N ASP A 22 9.05 -7.03 9.71
CA ASP A 22 10.49 -6.81 9.79
C ASP A 22 10.78 -5.33 10.05
N THR A 23 11.69 -5.07 11.00
CA THR A 23 12.11 -3.72 11.38
C THR A 23 13.27 -3.21 10.53
N GLN A 24 13.89 -4.07 9.72
CA GLN A 24 14.92 -3.68 8.77
C GLN A 24 14.32 -2.76 7.68
N PRO A 25 14.86 -1.54 7.49
CA PRO A 25 14.39 -0.64 6.43
C PRO A 25 14.69 -1.19 5.03
N SER A 26 13.81 -0.86 4.07
CA SER A 26 14.05 -1.14 2.66
C SER A 26 15.24 -0.34 2.12
N VAL A 27 16.00 -0.93 1.21
CA VAL A 27 17.21 -0.32 0.63
C VAL A 27 17.33 -0.57 -0.86
N VAL A 28 18.03 0.32 -1.56
CA VAL A 28 18.56 0.04 -2.90
C VAL A 28 19.90 -0.68 -2.72
N ALA A 29 20.04 -1.83 -3.37
CA ALA A 29 21.14 -2.77 -3.19
C ALA A 29 21.61 -3.34 -4.54
N GLY A 30 22.62 -4.21 -4.50
CA GLY A 30 23.33 -4.67 -5.70
C GLY A 30 24.64 -3.91 -5.93
N ALA A 31 25.53 -4.47 -6.74
CA ALA A 31 26.85 -3.89 -6.99
C ALA A 31 26.73 -2.51 -7.67
N GLU A 32 25.79 -2.39 -8.62
CA GLU A 32 25.48 -1.14 -9.31
C GLU A 32 24.21 -0.47 -8.78
N LYS A 33 23.74 -0.86 -7.58
CA LYS A 33 22.47 -0.35 -7.00
C LYS A 33 21.25 -0.61 -7.89
N GLU A 34 21.23 -1.78 -8.54
CA GLU A 34 20.20 -2.14 -9.50
C GLU A 34 18.95 -2.82 -8.89
N PHE A 35 18.99 -3.17 -7.61
CA PHE A 35 17.90 -3.90 -6.94
C PHE A 35 17.26 -3.10 -5.81
N ILE A 36 16.00 -3.42 -5.53
CA ILE A 36 15.27 -2.94 -4.34
C ILE A 36 15.09 -4.13 -3.41
N PHE A 37 15.69 -4.07 -2.23
CA PHE A 37 15.45 -5.03 -1.15
C PHE A 37 14.42 -4.43 -0.21
N SER A 38 13.23 -5.01 -0.19
CA SER A 38 12.13 -4.56 0.66
C SER A 38 11.26 -5.76 1.01
N GLY A 39 10.78 -5.81 2.26
CA GLY A 39 9.65 -6.66 2.58
C GLY A 39 8.39 -6.19 1.85
N ARG A 40 7.44 -7.11 1.64
CA ARG A 40 6.09 -6.85 1.11
C ARG A 40 6.05 -6.26 -0.30
N LEU A 41 7.08 -6.52 -1.12
CA LEU A 41 7.07 -6.11 -2.53
C LEU A 41 5.86 -6.71 -3.25
N ASP A 42 5.58 -7.98 -2.97
CA ASP A 42 4.31 -8.62 -3.29
C ASP A 42 3.23 -8.15 -2.29
N ASN A 43 2.20 -7.39 -2.68
CA ASN A 43 2.03 -6.71 -3.98
C ASN A 43 2.11 -5.17 -3.89
N LEU A 44 2.66 -4.62 -2.80
CA LEU A 44 2.72 -3.17 -2.57
C LEU A 44 3.45 -2.41 -3.68
N CYS A 45 4.41 -3.06 -4.36
CA CYS A 45 5.11 -2.45 -5.49
C CYS A 45 4.14 -2.10 -6.63
N MET A 46 3.22 -3.03 -6.97
CA MET A 46 2.23 -2.79 -8.01
C MET A 46 1.16 -1.80 -7.58
N LEU A 47 0.73 -1.83 -6.31
CA LEU A 47 -0.21 -0.83 -5.78
C LEU A 47 0.38 0.59 -5.90
N PHE A 48 1.66 0.75 -5.54
CA PHE A 48 2.37 2.01 -5.68
C PHE A 48 2.44 2.47 -7.14
N CYS A 49 2.88 1.61 -8.06
CA CYS A 49 2.98 1.95 -9.48
C CYS A 49 1.62 2.33 -10.07
N SER A 50 0.56 1.60 -9.72
CA SER A 50 -0.80 1.85 -10.23
C SER A 50 -1.36 3.18 -9.72
N LEU A 51 -1.20 3.46 -8.43
CA LEU A 51 -1.60 4.74 -7.84
C LEU A 51 -0.78 5.91 -8.41
N LYS A 52 0.53 5.73 -8.55
CA LYS A 52 1.42 6.74 -9.13
C LYS A 52 1.03 7.04 -10.58
N ALA A 53 0.75 6.02 -11.39
CA ALA A 53 0.28 6.20 -12.75
C ALA A 53 -1.06 6.95 -12.81
N LEU A 54 -2.01 6.64 -11.92
CA LEU A 54 -3.28 7.37 -11.84
C LEU A 54 -3.07 8.85 -11.51
N ILE A 55 -2.18 9.17 -10.57
CA ILE A 55 -1.83 10.55 -10.21
C ILE A 55 -1.14 11.26 -11.38
N ASP A 56 -0.15 10.62 -12.01
CA ASP A 56 0.60 11.24 -13.11
C ASP A 56 -0.30 11.48 -14.32
N ALA A 57 -1.32 10.64 -14.50
CA ALA A 57 -2.33 10.83 -15.52
C ALA A 57 -3.16 12.11 -15.30
N THR A 58 -3.22 12.70 -14.10
CA THR A 58 -3.93 13.98 -13.85
C THR A 58 -3.06 15.22 -14.04
N SER A 59 -1.85 15.09 -14.58
CA SER A 59 -0.94 16.23 -14.82
C SER A 59 -1.51 17.23 -15.86
N SER A 60 -0.99 18.47 -15.87
CA SER A 60 -1.50 19.55 -16.74
C SER A 60 -1.41 19.27 -18.24
N ASP A 61 -0.56 18.31 -18.64
CA ASP A 61 -0.42 17.87 -20.03
C ASP A 61 -1.48 16.82 -20.43
N SER A 62 -2.28 16.37 -19.47
CA SER A 62 -3.44 15.52 -19.72
C SER A 62 -4.65 16.37 -20.12
N ASP A 63 -5.46 15.83 -21.04
CA ASP A 63 -6.73 16.42 -21.46
C ASP A 63 -7.89 15.55 -20.95
N PRO A 64 -8.19 15.59 -19.64
CA PRO A 64 -9.22 14.74 -19.03
C PRO A 64 -10.63 15.10 -19.50
N GLU A 65 -10.84 16.30 -20.07
CA GLU A 65 -12.15 16.73 -20.57
C GLU A 65 -12.56 16.02 -21.86
N ASN A 66 -11.57 15.53 -22.63
CA ASN A 66 -11.81 14.77 -23.86
C ASN A 66 -11.78 13.24 -23.68
N GLU A 67 -11.73 12.74 -22.43
CA GLU A 67 -11.79 11.32 -22.16
C GLU A 67 -13.21 10.79 -22.03
N SER A 68 -13.50 9.67 -22.68
CA SER A 68 -14.80 8.99 -22.62
C SER A 68 -14.91 7.99 -21.45
N GLY A 69 -13.80 7.65 -20.81
CA GLY A 69 -13.72 6.64 -19.75
C GLY A 69 -13.34 7.22 -18.38
N VAL A 70 -13.69 6.49 -17.32
CA VAL A 70 -13.24 6.82 -15.95
C VAL A 70 -11.95 6.07 -15.65
N ARG A 71 -10.88 6.81 -15.36
CA ARG A 71 -9.63 6.23 -14.86
C ARG A 71 -9.82 5.82 -13.40
N MET A 72 -9.59 4.55 -13.10
CA MET A 72 -9.78 4.00 -11.76
C MET A 72 -8.68 3.00 -11.45
N VAL A 73 -8.28 2.97 -10.18
CA VAL A 73 -7.44 1.92 -9.60
C VAL A 73 -8.16 1.41 -8.35
N ALA A 74 -8.36 0.09 -8.27
CA ALA A 74 -8.92 -0.58 -7.11
C ALA A 74 -7.83 -1.42 -6.44
N LEU A 75 -7.59 -1.18 -5.15
CA LEU A 75 -6.55 -1.85 -4.36
C LEU A 75 -7.27 -2.69 -3.30
N PHE A 76 -7.22 -4.00 -3.43
CA PHE A 76 -7.98 -4.95 -2.61
C PHE A 76 -7.14 -5.57 -1.50
N ASP A 77 -7.81 -6.06 -0.47
CA ASP A 77 -7.23 -6.82 0.62
C ASP A 77 -7.49 -8.33 0.44
N HIS A 78 -6.90 -9.18 1.29
CA HIS A 78 -7.17 -10.63 1.36
C HIS A 78 -6.83 -11.45 0.11
N GLU A 79 -6.06 -10.92 -0.85
CA GLU A 79 -5.66 -11.66 -2.06
C GLU A 79 -4.90 -12.95 -1.70
N GLU A 80 -3.94 -12.85 -0.78
CA GLU A 80 -3.10 -13.97 -0.30
C GLU A 80 -3.88 -15.08 0.42
N VAL A 81 -5.15 -14.83 0.77
CA VAL A 81 -6.05 -15.81 1.40
C VAL A 81 -7.26 -16.15 0.54
N GLY A 82 -7.21 -15.79 -0.75
CA GLY A 82 -8.20 -16.18 -1.76
C GLY A 82 -9.33 -15.18 -1.99
N SER A 83 -9.20 -13.93 -1.55
CA SER A 83 -10.10 -12.80 -1.83
C SER A 83 -11.56 -12.92 -1.36
N ASN A 84 -11.96 -14.04 -0.76
CA ASN A 84 -13.35 -14.28 -0.37
C ASN A 84 -13.71 -13.55 0.94
N SER A 85 -13.79 -12.23 0.86
CA SER A 85 -14.16 -11.33 1.94
C SER A 85 -14.91 -10.12 1.38
N ALA A 86 -15.47 -9.27 2.23
CA ALA A 86 -16.17 -8.06 1.78
C ALA A 86 -15.23 -7.02 1.13
N GLN A 87 -13.92 -7.14 1.35
CA GLN A 87 -12.87 -6.22 0.91
C GLN A 87 -11.89 -6.85 -0.08
N GLY A 88 -12.09 -8.13 -0.42
CA GLY A 88 -11.34 -8.80 -1.46
C GLY A 88 -11.91 -8.53 -2.85
N ALA A 89 -11.15 -8.96 -3.85
CA ALA A 89 -11.51 -8.84 -5.26
C ALA A 89 -12.70 -9.74 -5.66
#